data_AF-A0A931J4X3-F1
#
_entry.id   AF-A0A931J4X3-F1
#
_cell.length_a   1.000
_cell.length_b   1.000
_cell.length_c   1.000
_cell.angle_alpha   90.00
_cell.angle_beta   90.00
_cell.angle_gamma   90.00
#
_symmetry.space_group_name_H-M   'P 1'
#
loop_
_entity.id
_entity.type
_entity.pdbx_description
1 polymer ?
#
loop_
_entity_poly.entity_id
_entity_poly.type
_entity_poly.pdbx_seq_one_letter_code
_entity_poly.pdbx_strand_id
1 'polypeptide(L)'
;MTTAQRLDLYAPIHKALRLFMADTLTRLGRLDVDCAAERSQVLAQLQELLQECESHLRHENEFVHTALEARRPGASARIGAEHEGHVDAIAGLQAEGQALAQQPSAAAALHLYRRLSRFVAENFEHMLEEETRHNALLWELYSDAELEALHQRLLASIPADEMLRTLRWMVPALSPAERAGLLGGMPPPVRQVVLEHVQPHLDAHGWSKLCAAVGAPAVVPLPAHVTPVSA
;
A
#
# COMPACT_ATOMS: atom_id res chain seq x y z
N MET A 1 32.85 -6.62 -4.55
CA MET A 1 31.69 -6.88 -5.43
C MET A 1 30.47 -6.96 -4.55
N THR A 2 29.68 -5.90 -4.45
CA THR A 2 28.35 -6.00 -3.85
C THR A 2 27.49 -6.77 -4.84
N THR A 3 27.12 -8.01 -4.50
CA THR A 3 26.08 -8.73 -5.23
C THR A 3 24.85 -7.85 -5.22
N ALA A 4 24.35 -7.47 -6.41
CA ALA A 4 23.07 -6.79 -6.52
C ALA A 4 22.03 -7.69 -5.85
N GLN A 5 21.27 -7.13 -4.91
CA GLN A 5 20.18 -7.87 -4.27
C GLN A 5 19.14 -8.17 -5.35
N ARG A 6 18.73 -9.43 -5.46
CA ARG A 6 17.76 -9.87 -6.46
C ARG A 6 16.43 -9.14 -6.24
N LEU A 7 15.68 -8.92 -7.31
CA LEU A 7 14.41 -8.18 -7.26
C LEU A 7 13.43 -8.87 -6.30
N ASP A 8 12.94 -8.10 -5.32
CA ASP A 8 11.89 -8.51 -4.40
C ASP A 8 10.56 -7.91 -4.88
N LEU A 9 9.61 -8.78 -5.27
CA LEU A 9 8.32 -8.34 -5.82
C LEU A 9 7.32 -7.92 -4.75
N TYR A 10 7.54 -8.32 -3.49
CA TYR A 10 6.55 -8.17 -2.41
C TYR A 10 6.90 -7.01 -1.46
N ALA A 11 8.16 -6.90 -1.06
CA ALA A 11 8.55 -6.02 0.05
C ALA A 11 8.11 -4.54 -0.12
N PRO A 12 8.22 -3.89 -1.29
CA PRO A 12 7.78 -2.49 -1.44
C PRO A 12 6.26 -2.32 -1.28
N ILE A 13 5.47 -3.18 -1.93
CA ILE A 13 3.99 -3.09 -1.90
C ILE A 13 3.46 -3.47 -0.51
N HIS A 14 4.01 -4.51 0.10
CA HIS A 14 3.61 -4.92 1.45
C HIS A 14 4.01 -3.91 2.52
N LYS A 15 5.13 -3.17 2.36
CA LYS A 15 5.41 -2.01 3.21
C LYS A 15 4.34 -0.93 3.09
N ALA A 16 3.89 -0.64 1.86
CA ALA A 16 2.82 0.33 1.61
C ALA A 16 1.52 -0.10 2.31
N LEU A 17 1.11 -1.35 2.11
CA LEU A 17 -0.12 -1.90 2.70
C LEU A 17 -0.06 -1.94 4.23
N ARG A 18 1.08 -2.33 4.82
CA ARG A 18 1.24 -2.30 6.28
C ARG A 18 1.11 -0.89 6.86
N LEU A 19 1.68 0.13 6.20
CA LEU A 19 1.49 1.52 6.61
C LEU A 19 0.03 1.94 6.50
N PHE A 20 -0.62 1.63 5.37
CA PHE A 20 -2.01 2.03 5.11
C PHE A 20 -2.98 1.35 6.09
N MET A 21 -2.81 0.06 6.35
CA MET A 21 -3.56 -0.71 7.35
C MET A 21 -3.38 -0.12 8.76
N ALA A 22 -2.15 0.14 9.18
CA ALA A 22 -1.86 0.66 10.52
C ALA A 22 -2.43 2.07 10.74
N ASP A 23 -2.31 2.95 9.75
CA ASP A 23 -2.86 4.31 9.81
C ASP A 23 -4.39 4.27 9.87
N THR A 24 -5.03 3.49 9.00
CA THR A 24 -6.50 3.33 8.97
C THR A 24 -7.03 2.73 10.28
N LEU A 25 -6.37 1.70 10.80
CA LEU A 25 -6.72 1.08 12.09
C LEU A 25 -6.64 2.10 13.23
N THR A 26 -5.56 2.90 13.27
CA THR A 26 -5.36 3.91 14.31
C THR A 26 -6.42 5.01 14.23
N ARG A 27 -6.78 5.47 13.03
CA ARG A 27 -7.83 6.46 12.81
C ARG A 27 -9.19 5.94 13.25
N LEU A 28 -9.55 4.73 12.82
CA LEU A 28 -10.82 4.12 13.20
C LEU A 28 -10.92 3.88 14.72
N GLY A 29 -9.82 3.48 15.36
CA GLY A 29 -9.78 3.26 16.81
C GLY A 29 -9.93 4.53 17.66
N ARG A 30 -9.77 5.71 17.06
CA ARG A 30 -9.92 7.02 17.72
C ARG A 30 -11.13 7.82 17.24
N LEU A 31 -11.93 7.23 16.36
CA LEU A 31 -13.03 7.89 15.68
C LEU A 31 -14.02 8.51 16.68
N ASP A 32 -14.22 9.82 16.59
CA ASP A 32 -15.42 10.46 17.15
C ASP A 32 -16.63 10.14 16.27
N VAL A 33 -17.44 9.18 16.72
CA VAL A 33 -18.62 8.71 15.99
C VAL A 33 -19.69 9.79 15.87
N ASP A 34 -19.72 10.79 16.74
CA ASP A 34 -20.72 11.86 16.68
C ASP A 34 -20.32 12.96 15.67
N CYS A 35 -19.02 13.06 15.34
CA CYS A 35 -18.50 13.98 14.34
C CYS A 35 -18.72 13.45 12.91
N ALA A 36 -19.72 14.00 12.20
CA ALA A 36 -20.07 13.56 10.84
C ALA A 36 -18.94 13.73 9.81
N ALA A 37 -18.17 14.82 9.90
CA ALA A 37 -17.05 15.07 9.00
C ALA A 37 -15.92 14.05 9.22
N GLU A 38 -15.57 13.77 10.48
CA GLU A 38 -14.54 12.80 10.82
C GLU A 38 -14.94 11.38 10.41
N ARG A 39 -16.18 10.96 10.71
CA ARG A 39 -16.71 9.67 10.23
C ARG A 39 -16.58 9.54 8.71
N SER A 40 -17.00 10.56 7.97
CA SER A 40 -16.95 10.52 6.51
C SER A 40 -15.51 10.33 6.00
N GLN A 41 -14.53 11.00 6.61
CA GLN A 41 -13.13 10.88 6.21
C GLN A 41 -12.55 9.51 6.55
N VAL A 42 -12.80 9.01 7.77
CA VAL A 42 -12.30 7.69 8.21
C VAL A 42 -12.92 6.56 7.39
N LEU A 43 -14.21 6.63 7.11
CA LEU A 43 -14.90 5.61 6.30
C LEU A 43 -14.50 5.65 4.83
N ALA A 44 -14.23 6.84 4.27
CA ALA A 44 -13.66 6.96 2.93
C ALA A 44 -12.26 6.31 2.87
N GLN A 45 -11.40 6.58 3.86
CA GLN A 45 -10.08 5.96 3.93
C GLN A 45 -10.15 4.44 4.09
N LEU A 46 -11.08 3.93 4.91
CA LEU A 46 -11.33 2.49 5.02
C LEU A 46 -11.74 1.89 3.66
N GLN A 47 -12.65 2.55 2.94
CA GLN A 47 -13.08 2.09 1.63
C GLN A 47 -11.92 2.06 0.62
N GLU A 48 -11.06 3.08 0.62
CA GLU A 48 -9.84 3.12 -0.21
C GLU A 48 -8.89 1.97 0.16
N LEU A 49 -8.63 1.72 1.45
CA LEU A 49 -7.80 0.61 1.91
C LEU A 49 -8.32 -0.74 1.39
N LEU A 50 -9.61 -0.97 1.54
CA LEU A 50 -10.25 -2.23 1.15
C LEU A 50 -10.18 -2.46 -0.37
N GLN A 51 -10.33 -1.40 -1.17
CA GLN A 51 -10.16 -1.46 -2.63
C GLN A 51 -8.71 -1.77 -3.02
N GLU A 52 -7.73 -1.15 -2.36
CA GLU A 52 -6.31 -1.41 -2.64
C GLU A 52 -5.92 -2.85 -2.24
N CYS A 53 -6.45 -3.37 -1.12
CA CYS A 53 -6.23 -4.77 -0.73
C CYS A 53 -6.83 -5.73 -1.76
N GLU A 54 -8.05 -5.48 -2.24
CA GLU A 54 -8.69 -6.30 -3.27
C GLU A 54 -7.90 -6.28 -4.58
N SER A 55 -7.44 -5.10 -5.02
CA SER A 55 -6.63 -4.99 -6.23
C SER A 55 -5.28 -5.70 -6.09
N HIS A 56 -4.65 -5.60 -4.92
CA HIS A 56 -3.40 -6.28 -4.61
C HIS A 56 -3.52 -7.80 -4.76
N LEU A 57 -4.53 -8.42 -4.14
CA LEU A 57 -4.77 -9.86 -4.24
C LEU A 57 -5.01 -10.30 -5.69
N ARG A 58 -5.71 -9.47 -6.48
CA ARG A 58 -5.92 -9.72 -7.92
C ARG A 58 -4.60 -9.75 -8.68
N HIS A 59 -3.73 -8.75 -8.49
CA HIS A 59 -2.43 -8.69 -9.16
C HIS A 59 -1.53 -9.86 -8.76
N GLU A 60 -1.51 -10.24 -7.48
CA GLU A 60 -0.73 -11.40 -7.03
C GLU A 60 -1.24 -12.69 -7.65
N ASN A 61 -2.55 -12.90 -7.67
CA ASN A 61 -3.17 -14.08 -8.29
C ASN A 61 -2.86 -14.16 -9.80
N GLU A 62 -3.05 -13.06 -10.52
CA GLU A 62 -2.90 -13.01 -11.98
C GLU A 62 -1.44 -13.11 -12.43
N PHE A 63 -0.50 -12.54 -11.67
CA PHE A 63 0.90 -12.47 -12.09
C PHE A 63 1.80 -13.39 -11.28
N VAL A 64 1.81 -13.26 -9.96
CA VAL A 64 2.83 -13.88 -9.11
C VAL A 64 2.51 -15.35 -8.84
N HIS A 65 1.29 -15.67 -8.41
CA HIS A 65 0.84 -17.05 -8.20
C HIS A 65 0.79 -17.84 -9.50
N THR A 66 0.30 -17.22 -10.58
CA THR A 66 0.37 -17.82 -11.92
C THR A 66 1.81 -18.17 -12.31
N ALA A 67 2.78 -17.30 -12.03
CA ALA A 67 4.20 -17.59 -12.28
C ALA A 67 4.74 -18.72 -11.39
N LEU A 68 4.41 -18.75 -10.11
CA LEU A 68 4.83 -19.82 -9.20
C LEU A 68 4.28 -21.18 -9.63
N GLU A 69 2.97 -21.26 -9.89
CA GLU A 69 2.29 -22.49 -10.32
C GLU A 69 2.83 -23.03 -11.65
N ALA A 70 3.20 -22.14 -12.58
CA ALA A 70 3.79 -22.55 -13.86
C ALA A 70 5.14 -23.29 -13.73
N ARG A 71 5.90 -23.03 -12.66
CA ARG A 71 7.21 -23.67 -12.40
C ARG A 71 7.15 -24.75 -11.32
N ARG A 72 6.23 -24.61 -10.37
CA ARG A 72 6.04 -25.53 -9.23
C ARG A 72 4.54 -25.63 -8.91
N PRO A 73 3.82 -26.57 -9.53
CA PRO A 73 2.40 -26.77 -9.25
C PRO A 73 2.14 -27.05 -7.76
N GLY A 74 1.14 -26.38 -7.20
CA GLY A 74 0.75 -26.43 -5.79
C GLY A 74 1.55 -25.48 -4.87
N ALA A 75 2.48 -24.69 -5.40
CA ALA A 75 3.28 -23.75 -4.62
C ALA A 75 2.43 -22.65 -3.96
N SER A 76 1.33 -22.21 -4.60
CA SER A 76 0.44 -21.17 -4.08
C SER A 76 -0.89 -21.73 -3.54
N ALA A 77 -1.08 -23.05 -3.47
CA ALA A 77 -2.38 -23.64 -3.13
C ALA A 77 -2.91 -23.24 -1.74
N ARG A 78 -2.03 -23.15 -0.73
CA ARG A 78 -2.42 -22.69 0.61
C ARG A 78 -2.84 -21.22 0.60
N ILE A 79 -2.04 -20.39 -0.06
CA ILE A 79 -2.25 -18.94 -0.11
C ILE A 79 -3.47 -18.57 -0.97
N GLY A 80 -3.76 -19.33 -2.02
CA GLY A 80 -4.98 -19.15 -2.81
C GLY A 80 -6.26 -19.25 -1.97
N ALA A 81 -6.31 -20.18 -1.01
CA ALA A 81 -7.45 -20.29 -0.08
C ALA A 81 -7.49 -19.12 0.94
N GLU A 82 -6.34 -18.58 1.33
CA GLU A 82 -6.26 -17.39 2.18
C GLU A 82 -6.76 -16.14 1.43
N HIS A 83 -6.47 -16.01 0.13
CA HIS A 83 -6.97 -14.91 -0.71
C HIS A 83 -8.49 -14.91 -0.79
N GLU A 84 -9.14 -16.09 -0.95
CA GLU A 84 -10.60 -16.20 -0.93
C GLU A 84 -11.18 -15.70 0.41
N GLY A 85 -10.60 -16.11 1.53
CA GLY A 85 -10.99 -15.63 2.85
C GLY A 85 -10.81 -14.13 3.05
N HIS A 86 -9.74 -13.55 2.49
CA HIS A 86 -9.51 -12.10 2.52
C HIS A 86 -10.52 -11.33 1.65
N VAL A 87 -10.89 -11.85 0.47
CA VAL A 87 -11.94 -11.26 -0.37
C VAL A 87 -13.27 -11.20 0.38
N ASP A 88 -13.66 -12.29 1.04
CA ASP A 88 -14.88 -12.31 1.86
C ASP A 88 -14.82 -11.33 3.04
N ALA A 89 -13.66 -11.25 3.70
CA ALA A 89 -13.45 -10.29 4.79
C ALA A 89 -13.52 -8.84 4.31
N ILE A 90 -12.98 -8.53 3.13
CA ILE A 90 -13.05 -7.22 2.49
C ILE A 90 -14.51 -6.84 2.25
N ALA A 91 -15.29 -7.72 1.61
CA ALA A 91 -16.71 -7.46 1.34
C ALA A 91 -17.51 -7.23 2.63
N GLY A 92 -17.24 -8.02 3.68
CA GLY A 92 -17.84 -7.84 5.00
C GLY A 92 -17.52 -6.47 5.62
N LEU A 93 -16.25 -6.07 5.61
CA LEU A 93 -15.82 -4.77 6.15
C LEU A 93 -16.40 -3.59 5.37
N GLN A 94 -16.52 -3.70 4.04
CA GLN A 94 -17.18 -2.69 3.21
C GLN A 94 -18.65 -2.51 3.62
N ALA A 95 -19.39 -3.62 3.78
CA ALA A 95 -20.79 -3.59 4.20
C ALA A 95 -20.96 -3.01 5.61
N GLU A 96 -20.10 -3.41 6.56
CA GLU A 96 -20.11 -2.87 7.93
C GLU A 96 -19.79 -1.36 7.95
N GLY A 97 -18.83 -0.91 7.13
CA GLY A 97 -18.51 0.52 6.97
C GLY A 97 -19.68 1.34 6.42
N GLN A 98 -20.38 0.82 5.41
CA GLN A 98 -21.59 1.45 4.85
C GLN A 98 -22.73 1.51 5.89
N ALA A 99 -22.93 0.44 6.66
CA ALA A 99 -23.92 0.41 7.72
C ALA A 99 -23.61 1.46 8.80
N LEU A 100 -22.34 1.61 9.20
CA LEU A 100 -21.92 2.64 10.15
C LEU A 100 -22.13 4.07 9.61
N ALA A 101 -21.94 4.28 8.30
CA ALA A 101 -22.21 5.57 7.68
C ALA A 101 -23.70 5.97 7.77
N GLN A 102 -24.60 4.99 7.58
CA GLN A 102 -26.05 5.20 7.59
C GLN A 102 -26.63 5.31 9.00
N GLN A 103 -26.15 4.49 9.94
CA GLN A 103 -26.64 4.41 11.31
C GLN A 103 -25.47 4.47 12.30
N PRO A 104 -24.91 5.68 12.54
CA PRO A 104 -23.77 5.85 13.43
C PRO A 104 -24.10 5.44 14.87
N SER A 105 -23.26 4.59 15.46
CA SER A 105 -23.29 4.32 16.90
C SER A 105 -21.92 3.90 17.40
N ALA A 106 -21.61 4.19 18.66
CA ALA A 106 -20.35 3.79 19.29
C ALA A 106 -20.16 2.26 19.28
N ALA A 107 -21.25 1.50 19.42
CA ALA A 107 -21.21 0.03 19.38
C ALA A 107 -20.81 -0.50 17.99
N ALA A 108 -21.40 0.07 16.92
CA ALA A 108 -21.06 -0.30 15.54
C ALA A 108 -19.63 0.11 15.18
N ALA A 109 -19.19 1.30 15.61
CA ALA A 109 -17.81 1.75 15.40
C ALA A 109 -16.79 0.82 16.09
N LEU A 110 -17.04 0.43 17.34
CA LEU A 110 -16.19 -0.53 18.07
C LEU A 110 -16.18 -1.92 17.41
N HIS A 111 -17.32 -2.37 16.88
CA HIS A 111 -17.40 -3.64 16.15
C HIS A 111 -16.52 -3.60 14.90
N LEU A 112 -16.68 -2.59 14.05
CA LEU A 112 -15.90 -2.41 12.82
C LEU A 112 -14.41 -2.30 13.13
N TYR A 113 -14.03 -1.56 14.19
CA TYR A 113 -12.65 -1.48 14.65
C TYR A 113 -12.07 -2.86 14.99
N ARG A 114 -12.80 -3.69 15.74
CA ARG A 114 -12.34 -5.05 16.10
C ARG A 114 -12.23 -5.97 14.88
N ARG A 115 -13.16 -5.84 13.93
CA ARG A 115 -13.14 -6.60 12.67
C ARG A 115 -11.94 -6.19 11.82
N LEU A 116 -11.70 -4.89 11.65
CA LEU A 116 -10.51 -4.38 10.97
C LEU A 116 -9.22 -4.81 11.69
N SER A 117 -9.18 -4.77 13.02
CA SER A 117 -8.01 -5.22 13.80
C SER A 117 -7.64 -6.66 13.48
N ARG A 118 -8.63 -7.55 13.37
CA ARG A 118 -8.41 -8.95 12.99
C ARG A 118 -7.91 -9.04 11.55
N PHE A 119 -8.57 -8.36 10.62
CA PHE A 119 -8.17 -8.35 9.21
C PHE A 119 -6.72 -7.91 9.03
N VAL A 120 -6.29 -6.86 9.73
CA VAL A 120 -4.90 -6.38 9.70
C VAL A 120 -3.93 -7.43 10.24
N ALA A 121 -4.25 -8.09 11.35
CA ALA A 121 -3.40 -9.15 11.90
C ALA A 121 -3.23 -10.32 10.92
N GLU A 122 -4.32 -10.79 10.32
CA GLU A 122 -4.30 -11.88 9.34
C GLU A 122 -3.51 -11.48 8.08
N ASN A 123 -3.68 -10.25 7.58
CA ASN A 123 -2.91 -9.75 6.43
C ASN A 123 -1.41 -9.65 6.73
N PHE A 124 -1.02 -9.31 7.96
CA PHE A 124 0.40 -9.22 8.32
C PHE A 124 1.05 -10.60 8.34
N GLU A 125 0.35 -11.62 8.85
CA GLU A 125 0.81 -13.01 8.82
C GLU A 125 0.88 -13.54 7.39
N HIS A 126 -0.14 -13.25 6.58
CA HIS A 126 -0.23 -13.61 5.17
C HIS A 126 0.94 -13.02 4.35
N MET A 127 1.12 -11.69 4.38
CA MET A 127 2.23 -11.02 3.67
C MET A 127 3.60 -11.50 4.13
N LEU A 128 3.77 -11.87 5.41
CA LEU A 128 5.04 -12.41 5.90
C LEU A 128 5.38 -13.75 5.24
N GLU A 129 4.39 -14.62 5.00
CA GLU A 129 4.62 -15.86 4.26
C GLU A 129 5.08 -15.57 2.84
N GLU A 130 4.43 -14.65 2.15
CA GLU A 130 4.76 -14.32 0.76
C GLU A 130 6.17 -13.75 0.64
N GLU A 131 6.52 -12.79 1.49
CA GLU A 131 7.85 -12.19 1.53
C GLU A 131 8.95 -13.21 1.84
N THR A 132 8.70 -14.16 2.74
CA THR A 132 9.74 -15.09 3.21
C THR A 132 9.82 -16.39 2.41
N ARG A 133 8.68 -16.90 1.91
CA ARG A 133 8.60 -18.19 1.23
C ARG A 133 8.32 -18.04 -0.25
N HIS A 134 7.32 -17.27 -0.66
CA HIS A 134 7.05 -17.09 -2.10
C HIS A 134 8.18 -16.35 -2.80
N ASN A 135 8.71 -15.28 -2.21
CA ASN A 135 9.83 -14.55 -2.79
C ASN A 135 11.09 -15.42 -2.91
N ALA A 136 11.36 -16.26 -1.91
CA ALA A 136 12.45 -17.24 -1.97
C ALA A 136 12.26 -18.26 -3.11
N LEU A 137 11.03 -18.72 -3.32
CA LEU A 137 10.68 -19.60 -4.44
C LEU A 137 10.84 -18.90 -5.80
N LEU A 138 10.44 -17.63 -5.90
CA LEU A 138 10.64 -16.84 -7.11
C LEU A 138 12.13 -16.73 -7.46
N TRP A 139 12.98 -16.45 -6.46
CA TRP A 139 14.44 -16.45 -6.66
C TRP A 139 14.97 -17.84 -7.03
N GLU A 140 14.45 -18.91 -6.46
CA GLU A 140 14.86 -20.27 -6.81
C GLU A 140 14.50 -20.63 -8.26
N LEU A 141 13.30 -20.24 -8.72
CA LEU A 141 12.68 -20.75 -9.95
C LEU A 141 12.90 -19.87 -11.19
N TYR A 142 13.25 -18.59 -10.99
CA TYR A 142 13.40 -17.61 -12.06
C TYR A 142 14.78 -16.96 -12.05
N SER A 143 15.27 -16.61 -13.24
CA SER A 143 16.44 -15.74 -13.40
C SER A 143 16.09 -14.27 -13.17
N ASP A 144 17.09 -13.42 -12.94
CA ASP A 144 16.87 -11.98 -12.72
C ASP A 144 16.17 -11.29 -13.91
N ALA A 145 16.49 -11.70 -15.14
CA ALA A 145 15.85 -11.17 -16.33
C ALA A 145 14.36 -11.58 -16.43
N GLU A 146 14.01 -12.79 -16.00
CA GLU A 146 12.61 -13.23 -15.99
C GLU A 146 11.81 -12.55 -14.88
N LEU A 147 12.43 -12.32 -13.70
CA LEU A 147 11.80 -11.57 -12.60
C LEU A 147 11.53 -10.12 -13.02
N GLU A 148 12.49 -9.47 -13.67
CA GLU A 148 12.29 -8.12 -14.20
C GLU A 148 11.19 -8.10 -15.26
N ALA A 149 11.17 -9.06 -16.19
CA ALA A 149 10.11 -9.15 -17.19
C ALA A 149 8.72 -9.38 -16.58
N LEU A 150 8.62 -10.20 -15.52
CA LEU A 150 7.38 -10.39 -14.77
C LEU A 150 6.93 -9.09 -14.10
N HIS A 151 7.86 -8.41 -13.42
CA HIS A 151 7.58 -7.14 -12.75
C HIS A 151 7.10 -6.06 -13.73
N GLN A 152 7.76 -5.91 -14.88
CA GLN A 152 7.35 -4.95 -15.90
C GLN A 152 5.95 -5.23 -16.45
N ARG A 153 5.60 -6.51 -16.65
CA ARG A 153 4.24 -6.90 -17.07
C ARG A 153 3.20 -6.55 -16.00
N LEU A 154 3.52 -6.80 -14.73
CA LEU A 154 2.66 -6.42 -13.61
C LEU A 154 2.47 -4.90 -13.58
N LEU A 155 3.56 -4.12 -13.58
CA LEU A 155 3.49 -2.65 -13.55
C LEU A 155 2.70 -2.08 -14.73
N ALA A 156 2.85 -2.66 -15.92
CA ALA A 156 2.12 -2.24 -17.12
C ALA A 156 0.60 -2.52 -17.05
N SER A 157 0.16 -3.42 -16.17
CA SER A 157 -1.26 -3.71 -15.95
C SER A 157 -1.94 -2.76 -14.96
N ILE A 158 -1.16 -2.02 -14.16
CA ILE A 158 -1.69 -1.14 -13.12
C ILE A 158 -2.12 0.20 -13.75
N PRO A 159 -3.39 0.60 -13.60
CA PRO A 159 -3.87 1.92 -14.01
C PRO A 159 -3.10 3.06 -13.31
N ALA A 160 -2.93 4.20 -13.99
CA ALA A 160 -2.13 5.30 -13.47
C ALA A 160 -2.66 5.89 -12.15
N ASP A 161 -3.99 5.93 -11.97
CA ASP A 161 -4.62 6.39 -10.74
C ASP A 161 -4.38 5.42 -9.57
N GLU A 162 -4.43 4.11 -9.83
CA GLU A 162 -4.09 3.08 -8.84
C GLU A 162 -2.61 3.14 -8.45
N MET A 163 -1.72 3.30 -9.44
CA MET A 163 -0.29 3.49 -9.19
C MET A 163 -0.01 4.69 -8.29
N LEU A 164 -0.67 5.83 -8.52
CA LEU A 164 -0.50 7.02 -7.67
C LEU A 164 -1.00 6.78 -6.24
N ARG A 165 -2.18 6.14 -6.07
CA ARG A 165 -2.69 5.77 -4.74
C ARG A 165 -1.73 4.83 -4.01
N THR A 166 -1.17 3.85 -4.69
CA THR A 166 -0.14 2.97 -4.14
C THR A 166 1.11 3.78 -3.74
N LEU A 167 1.62 4.65 -4.61
CA LEU A 167 2.83 5.45 -4.34
C LEU A 167 2.67 6.41 -3.16
N ARG A 168 1.47 6.95 -2.93
CA ARG A 168 1.14 7.76 -1.74
C ARG A 168 1.46 7.05 -0.43
N TRP A 169 1.26 5.73 -0.36
CA TRP A 169 1.54 4.92 0.84
C TRP A 169 2.91 4.26 0.78
N MET A 170 3.36 3.86 -0.41
CA MET A 170 4.64 3.18 -0.60
C MET A 170 5.81 4.10 -0.29
N VAL A 171 5.85 5.31 -0.85
CA VAL A 171 7.01 6.19 -0.67
C VAL A 171 7.26 6.50 0.80
N PRO A 172 6.26 6.89 1.62
CA PRO A 172 6.47 7.07 3.06
C PRO A 172 6.85 5.79 3.81
N ALA A 173 6.39 4.61 3.37
CA ALA A 173 6.72 3.34 4.03
C ALA A 173 8.15 2.86 3.76
N LEU A 174 8.74 3.25 2.64
CA LEU A 174 10.10 2.88 2.26
C LEU A 174 11.16 3.61 3.09
N SER A 175 12.32 2.97 3.30
CA SER A 175 13.50 3.60 3.89
C SER A 175 14.10 4.64 2.94
N PRO A 176 14.96 5.56 3.42
CA PRO A 176 15.56 6.58 2.56
C PRO A 176 16.30 6.02 1.34
N ALA A 177 17.01 4.89 1.49
CA ALA A 177 17.72 4.25 0.40
C ALA A 177 16.76 3.64 -0.64
N GLU A 178 15.69 2.98 -0.16
CA GLU A 178 14.66 2.40 -1.04
C GLU A 178 13.89 3.48 -1.81
N ARG A 179 13.52 4.59 -1.16
CA ARG A 179 12.89 5.74 -1.85
C ARG A 179 13.78 6.31 -2.94
N ALA A 180 15.08 6.48 -2.64
CA ALA A 180 16.06 6.96 -3.60
C ALA A 180 16.20 6.01 -4.80
N GLY A 181 16.23 4.70 -4.55
CA GLY A 181 16.25 3.68 -5.61
C GLY A 181 15.01 3.75 -6.49
N LEU A 182 13.82 3.75 -5.88
CA LEU A 182 12.54 3.80 -6.59
C LEU A 182 12.43 5.06 -7.47
N LEU A 183 12.58 6.26 -6.89
CA LEU A 183 12.40 7.51 -7.62
C LEU A 183 13.59 7.79 -8.56
N GLY A 184 14.79 7.34 -8.22
CA GLY A 184 15.97 7.46 -9.08
C GLY A 184 15.83 6.69 -10.39
N GLY A 185 15.11 5.56 -10.37
CA GLY A 185 14.81 4.76 -11.56
C GLY A 185 13.74 5.35 -12.49
N MET A 186 12.98 6.36 -12.02
CA MET A 186 11.91 6.98 -12.82
C MET A 186 12.44 8.01 -13.82
N PRO A 187 11.86 8.12 -15.03
CA PRO A 187 12.11 9.23 -15.94
C PRO A 187 11.84 10.59 -15.27
N PRO A 188 12.61 11.66 -15.54
CA PRO A 188 12.47 12.93 -14.84
C PRO A 188 11.05 13.53 -14.83
N PRO A 189 10.26 13.51 -15.92
CA PRO A 189 8.89 14.03 -15.90
C PRO A 189 7.97 13.23 -14.97
N VAL A 190 8.11 11.90 -14.96
CA VAL A 190 7.33 11.02 -14.08
C VAL A 190 7.73 11.23 -12.63
N ARG A 191 9.04 11.31 -12.38
CA ARG A 191 9.60 11.55 -11.04
C ARG A 191 9.07 12.85 -10.44
N GLN A 192 8.97 13.92 -11.22
CA GLN A 192 8.46 15.20 -10.74
C GLN A 192 7.00 15.09 -10.29
N VAL A 193 6.14 14.44 -11.08
CA VAL A 193 4.74 14.18 -10.72
C VAL A 193 4.64 13.39 -9.43
N VAL A 194 5.45 12.33 -9.28
CA VAL A 194 5.47 11.52 -8.05
C VAL A 194 5.96 12.33 -6.85
N LEU A 195 7.01 13.14 -7.01
CA LEU A 195 7.52 14.00 -5.94
C LEU A 195 6.45 14.97 -5.43
N GLU A 196 5.73 15.65 -6.33
CA GLU A 196 4.63 16.55 -5.97
C GLU A 196 3.49 15.80 -5.26
N HIS A 197 3.16 14.60 -5.74
CA HIS A 197 2.10 13.77 -5.19
C HIS A 197 2.40 13.29 -3.76
N VAL A 198 3.65 12.87 -3.49
CA VAL A 198 4.02 12.26 -2.20
C VAL A 198 4.53 13.26 -1.17
N GLN A 199 4.84 14.49 -1.57
CA GLN A 199 5.35 15.53 -0.69
C GLN A 199 4.49 15.75 0.58
N PRO A 200 3.14 15.83 0.51
CA PRO A 200 2.31 16.04 1.69
C PRO A 200 2.33 14.88 2.69
N HIS A 201 2.87 13.72 2.28
CA HIS A 201 2.86 12.47 3.04
C HIS A 201 4.23 12.14 3.65
N LEU A 202 5.22 13.02 3.50
CA LEU A 202 6.55 12.90 4.10
C LEU A 202 6.76 13.97 5.16
N ASP A 203 7.46 13.61 6.24
CA ASP A 203 7.97 14.58 7.19
C ASP A 203 9.12 15.41 6.56
N ALA A 204 9.44 16.56 7.19
CA ALA A 204 10.45 17.47 6.65
C ALA A 204 11.82 16.80 6.45
N HIS A 205 12.18 15.87 7.34
CA HIS A 205 13.45 15.14 7.26
C HIS A 205 13.47 14.12 6.13
N GLY A 206 12.40 13.34 6.00
CA GLY A 206 12.21 12.37 4.93
C GLY A 206 12.15 13.03 3.56
N TRP A 207 11.48 14.18 3.45
CA TRP A 207 11.44 14.98 2.23
C TRP A 207 12.82 15.51 1.84
N SER A 208 13.54 16.13 2.78
CA SER A 208 14.88 16.66 2.53
C SER A 208 15.86 15.58 2.05
N LYS A 209 15.86 14.41 2.70
CA LYS A 209 16.68 13.26 2.28
C LYS A 209 16.33 12.77 0.88
N LEU A 210 15.03 12.70 0.55
CA LEU A 210 14.57 12.25 -0.76
C LEU A 210 15.01 13.22 -1.86
N CYS A 211 14.76 14.52 -1.68
CA CYS A 211 15.16 15.56 -2.63
C CYS A 211 16.67 15.55 -2.88
N ALA A 212 17.48 15.47 -1.81
CA ALA A 212 18.92 15.40 -1.93
C ALA A 212 19.39 14.17 -2.71
N ALA A 213 18.76 13.01 -2.50
CA ALA A 213 19.13 11.76 -3.16
C ALA A 213 18.80 11.75 -4.67
N VAL A 214 17.73 12.43 -5.09
CA VAL A 214 17.30 12.45 -6.50
C VAL A 214 17.67 13.73 -7.25
N GLY A 215 18.41 14.65 -6.60
CA GLY A 215 18.84 15.93 -7.17
C GLY A 215 17.70 16.93 -7.40
N ALA A 216 16.62 16.83 -6.63
CA ALA A 216 15.47 17.75 -6.72
C ALA A 216 15.62 18.92 -5.74
N PRO A 217 15.11 20.12 -6.07
CA PRO A 217 15.10 21.25 -5.14
C PRO A 217 14.18 20.94 -3.95
N ALA A 218 14.71 21.05 -2.72
CA ALA A 218 13.99 20.74 -1.48
C ALA A 218 13.03 21.86 -1.03
N VAL A 219 12.34 22.52 -1.96
CA VAL A 219 11.36 23.56 -1.60
C VAL A 219 10.17 22.87 -0.95
N VAL A 220 10.02 23.04 0.36
CA VAL A 220 8.81 22.69 1.09
C VAL A 220 7.80 23.82 0.80
N PRO A 221 6.70 23.59 0.06
CA PRO A 221 5.61 24.55 0.06
C PRO A 221 5.10 24.62 1.49
N LEU A 222 5.11 25.83 2.05
CA LEU A 222 4.41 26.12 3.29
C LEU A 222 2.97 25.62 3.16
N PRO A 223 2.36 25.07 4.23
CA PRO A 223 0.93 24.78 4.20
C PRO A 223 0.20 26.07 3.82
N ALA A 224 -0.50 26.05 2.68
CA ALA A 224 -1.34 27.14 2.26
C ALA A 224 -2.48 27.23 3.27
N HIS A 225 -2.38 28.10 4.29
CA HIS A 225 -3.46 28.82 4.98
C HIS A 225 -2.89 29.66 6.12
N VAL A 226 -2.67 30.96 5.89
CA VAL A 226 -3.22 32.06 6.70
C VAL A 226 -3.30 33.29 5.78
N THR A 227 -4.48 33.57 5.25
CA THR A 227 -4.80 34.93 4.78
C THR A 227 -4.73 35.87 5.98
N PRO A 228 -3.97 36.98 5.94
CA PRO A 228 -4.07 37.98 6.99
C PRO A 228 -5.49 38.56 6.95
N VAL A 229 -6.19 38.49 8.08
CA VAL A 229 -7.38 39.30 8.31
C VAL A 229 -6.92 40.75 8.24
N SER A 230 -7.31 41.46 7.18
CA SER A 230 -7.19 42.91 7.13
C SER A 230 -8.13 43.50 8.18
N ALA A 231 -7.58 44.41 8.99
CA ALA A 231 -8.29 45.20 9.99
C ALA A 231 -9.32 46.15 9.36
#